data_AF-A0A7J5E3N3-F1
#
_entry.id   AF-A0A7J5E3N3-F1
#
_cell.length_a   1.000
_cell.length_b   1.000
_cell.length_c   1.000
_cell.angle_alpha   90.00
_cell.angle_beta   90.00
_cell.angle_gamma   90.00
#
_symmetry.space_group_name_H-M   'P 1'
#
loop_
_entity.id
_entity.type
_entity.pdbx_description
1 polymer ?
#
loop_
_entity_poly.entity_id
_entity_poly.type
_entity_poly.pdbx_seq_one_letter_code
_entity_poly.pdbx_strand_id
1 'polypeptide(L)'
;MFEITAQLPLDLAADLPGLAFRFEDIGRLPIGTTPLGLPATAEEAQAEFARQGDLRLRQALLPLVTRRRLGRFDEALAIVQAAVPLAEAIVYPWYGDRGRILPYWHLQCGITAQVAGDLDAARRWFLSAWTHHARDPYGFVARATAGKLALVDAARGHHVSSTTWLERAREQSRRPDLWIDGFVESNLTATEAIHAGDRLDPQAEHRLGAMPHPTQRGEQWSVLLWIHVRHALTRGDASRASRVLDDALAAQRDEIARTGLADGLVRLLRAEIHLALGRRTRH
;
A
#
# COMPACT_ATOMS: atom_id res chain seq x y z
N MET A 1 8.62 -14.32 -17.27
CA MET A 1 9.09 -14.64 -15.90
C MET A 1 8.15 -15.62 -15.20
N PHE A 2 6.86 -15.30 -14.98
CA PHE A 2 5.91 -16.22 -14.32
C PHE A 2 5.76 -17.58 -15.02
N GLU A 3 5.73 -17.61 -16.35
CA GLU A 3 5.63 -18.86 -17.13
C GLU A 3 6.84 -19.79 -16.96
N ILE A 4 8.04 -19.22 -16.86
CA ILE A 4 9.26 -20.00 -16.63
C ILE A 4 9.25 -20.58 -15.22
N THR A 5 8.89 -19.77 -14.20
CA THR A 5 8.80 -20.27 -12.82
C THR A 5 7.72 -21.35 -12.65
N ALA A 6 6.63 -21.30 -13.40
CA ALA A 6 5.60 -22.33 -13.34
C ALA A 6 6.09 -23.72 -13.77
N GLN A 7 7.15 -23.78 -14.57
CA GLN A 7 7.71 -25.03 -15.12
C GLN A 7 8.87 -25.59 -14.28
N LEU A 8 9.43 -24.82 -13.35
CA LEU A 8 10.58 -25.25 -12.54
C LEU A 8 10.20 -26.37 -11.55
N PRO A 9 11.08 -27.35 -11.28
CA PRO A 9 10.86 -28.35 -10.23
C PRO A 9 10.67 -27.74 -8.83
N LEU A 10 9.81 -28.34 -8.00
CA LEU A 10 9.51 -27.82 -6.65
C LEU A 10 10.64 -28.06 -5.64
N ASP A 11 11.43 -29.11 -5.83
CA ASP A 11 12.59 -29.45 -5.00
C ASP A 11 13.67 -28.36 -5.03
N LEU A 12 13.78 -27.58 -6.12
CA LEU A 12 14.64 -26.39 -6.18
C LEU A 12 14.32 -25.34 -5.10
N ALA A 13 13.12 -25.37 -4.52
CA ALA A 13 12.73 -24.47 -3.43
C ALA A 13 13.53 -24.72 -2.14
N ALA A 14 14.06 -25.94 -1.92
CA ALA A 14 14.82 -26.27 -0.73
C ALA A 14 16.11 -25.46 -0.64
N ASP A 15 16.77 -25.24 -1.78
CA ASP A 15 18.07 -24.57 -1.86
C ASP A 15 17.96 -23.08 -2.22
N LEU A 16 16.79 -22.64 -2.71
CA LEU A 16 16.57 -21.29 -3.23
C LEU A 16 15.33 -20.64 -2.57
N PRO A 17 15.47 -20.01 -1.39
CA PRO A 17 14.34 -19.40 -0.67
C PRO A 17 13.56 -18.37 -1.50
N GLY A 18 14.24 -17.59 -2.36
CA GLY A 18 13.58 -16.65 -3.26
C GLY A 18 12.65 -17.31 -4.29
N LEU A 19 13.00 -18.53 -4.73
CA LEU A 19 12.15 -19.33 -5.62
C LEU A 19 10.98 -19.94 -4.86
N ALA A 20 11.19 -20.38 -3.61
CA ALA A 20 10.12 -20.87 -2.73
C ALA A 20 9.03 -19.81 -2.52
N PHE A 21 9.39 -18.57 -2.18
CA PHE A 21 8.43 -17.46 -2.11
C PHE A 21 7.72 -17.18 -3.44
N ARG A 22 8.41 -17.38 -4.56
CA ARG A 22 7.77 -17.24 -5.88
C ARG A 22 6.78 -18.36 -6.14
N PHE A 23 7.07 -19.59 -5.73
CA PHE A 23 6.11 -20.70 -5.81
C PHE A 23 4.88 -20.47 -4.94
N GLU A 24 5.03 -19.89 -3.75
CA GLU A 24 3.89 -19.43 -2.96
C GLU A 24 3.06 -18.38 -3.74
N ASP A 25 3.70 -17.35 -4.30
CA ASP A 25 3.05 -16.26 -5.05
C ASP A 25 2.24 -16.76 -6.26
N ILE A 26 2.69 -17.85 -6.91
CA ILE A 26 1.98 -18.48 -8.05
C ILE A 26 1.11 -19.69 -7.65
N GLY A 27 0.93 -19.95 -6.35
CA GLY A 27 0.05 -21.01 -5.84
C GLY A 27 0.57 -22.44 -6.02
N ARG A 28 1.87 -22.62 -6.27
CA ARG A 28 2.52 -23.94 -6.34
C ARG A 28 3.01 -24.46 -5.00
N LEU A 29 3.15 -23.58 -4.00
CA LEU A 29 3.33 -23.93 -2.59
C LEU A 29 2.25 -23.24 -1.74
N PRO A 30 1.83 -23.83 -0.61
CA PRO A 30 0.92 -23.16 0.31
C PRO A 30 1.55 -21.89 0.87
N ILE A 31 0.79 -20.79 0.86
CA ILE A 31 1.21 -19.51 1.45
C ILE A 31 1.56 -19.72 2.93
N GLY A 32 2.73 -19.23 3.35
CA GLY A 32 3.17 -19.25 4.76
C GLY A 32 4.06 -20.42 5.13
N THR A 33 4.42 -21.28 4.18
CA THR A 33 5.21 -22.48 4.47
C THR A 33 6.71 -22.26 4.32
N THR A 34 7.12 -21.25 3.56
CA THR A 34 8.53 -20.90 3.35
C THR A 34 9.05 -20.07 4.53
N PRO A 35 10.09 -20.53 5.26
CA PRO A 35 10.69 -19.75 6.33
C PRO A 35 11.33 -18.45 5.83
N LEU A 36 11.04 -17.32 6.49
CA LEU A 36 11.57 -16.01 6.12
C LEU A 36 13.07 -15.86 6.42
N GLY A 37 13.59 -16.63 7.38
CA GLY A 37 14.98 -16.52 7.83
C GLY A 37 15.31 -15.14 8.38
N LEU A 38 14.34 -14.46 8.99
CA LEU A 38 14.54 -13.17 9.65
C LEU A 38 15.13 -13.41 11.05
N PRO A 39 16.09 -12.56 11.48
CA PRO A 39 16.70 -12.67 12.81
C PRO A 39 15.66 -12.45 13.91
N ALA A 40 15.73 -13.25 14.98
CA ALA A 40 14.76 -13.20 16.07
C ALA A 40 15.11 -12.11 17.11
N THR A 41 16.37 -11.70 17.17
CA THR A 41 16.87 -10.72 18.15
C THR A 41 17.58 -9.54 17.48
N ALA A 42 17.71 -8.43 18.20
CA ALA A 42 18.46 -7.26 17.72
C ALA A 42 19.95 -7.55 17.50
N GLU A 43 20.55 -8.39 18.35
CA GLU A 43 21.95 -8.81 18.23
C GLU A 43 22.17 -9.66 16.97
N GLU A 44 21.31 -10.66 16.74
CA GLU A 44 21.30 -11.44 15.50
C GLU A 44 21.07 -10.55 14.27
N ALA A 45 20.18 -9.57 14.38
CA ALA A 45 19.88 -8.65 13.31
C ALA A 45 21.06 -7.75 12.96
N GLN A 46 21.83 -7.29 13.94
CA GLN A 46 23.03 -6.51 13.71
C GLN A 46 24.12 -7.34 13.02
N ALA A 47 24.36 -8.57 13.49
CA ALA A 47 25.31 -9.49 12.88
C ALA A 47 24.89 -9.89 11.45
N GLU A 48 23.61 -10.22 11.25
CA GLU A 48 23.08 -10.59 9.95
C GLU A 48 23.04 -9.39 8.99
N PHE A 49 22.77 -8.18 9.50
CA PHE A 49 22.83 -6.97 8.69
C PHE A 49 24.24 -6.74 8.14
N ALA A 50 25.26 -6.86 9.00
CA ALA A 50 26.66 -6.75 8.61
C ALA A 50 27.06 -7.78 7.54
N ARG A 51 26.35 -8.91 7.44
CA ARG A 51 26.60 -9.96 6.45
C ARG A 51 25.79 -9.76 5.17
N GLN A 52 24.46 -9.66 5.26
CA GLN A 52 23.50 -9.80 4.15
C GLN A 52 22.16 -9.07 4.37
N GLY A 53 22.10 -8.04 5.21
CA GLY A 53 20.81 -7.48 5.63
C GLY A 53 19.95 -6.87 4.52
N ASP A 54 20.56 -6.28 3.49
CA ASP A 54 19.82 -5.76 2.35
C ASP A 54 19.11 -6.88 1.57
N LEU A 55 19.78 -8.01 1.41
CA LEU A 55 19.24 -9.20 0.77
C LEU A 55 18.07 -9.77 1.58
N ARG A 56 18.18 -9.83 2.91
CA ARG A 56 17.11 -10.33 3.79
C ARG A 56 15.84 -9.47 3.73
N LEU A 57 15.99 -8.14 3.77
CA LEU A 57 14.84 -7.25 3.56
C LEU A 57 14.23 -7.44 2.17
N ARG A 58 15.05 -7.59 1.11
CA ARG A 58 14.53 -7.89 -0.24
C ARG A 58 13.80 -9.23 -0.31
N GLN A 59 14.29 -10.25 0.38
CA GLN A 59 13.65 -11.57 0.44
C GLN A 59 12.29 -11.50 1.16
N ALA A 60 12.15 -10.66 2.17
CA ALA A 60 10.89 -10.46 2.89
C ALA A 60 9.82 -9.69 2.08
N LEU A 61 10.21 -8.92 1.05
CA LEU A 61 9.27 -8.11 0.26
C LEU A 61 8.27 -8.93 -0.54
N LEU A 62 8.72 -10.01 -1.18
CA LEU A 62 7.83 -10.85 -1.98
C LEU A 62 6.72 -11.49 -1.12
N PRO A 63 7.02 -12.24 -0.04
CA PRO A 63 5.98 -12.79 0.81
C PRO A 63 5.09 -11.68 1.39
N LEU A 64 5.65 -10.55 1.85
CA LEU A 64 4.87 -9.41 2.33
C LEU A 64 3.80 -8.97 1.32
N VAL A 65 4.21 -8.70 0.08
CA VAL A 65 3.31 -8.25 -0.99
C VAL A 65 2.31 -9.35 -1.37
N THR A 66 2.73 -10.61 -1.43
CA THR A 66 1.83 -11.74 -1.72
C THR A 66 0.73 -11.86 -0.68
N ARG A 67 1.04 -11.78 0.63
CA ARG A 67 0.02 -11.84 1.69
C ARG A 67 -0.94 -10.65 1.59
N ARG A 68 -0.40 -9.46 1.33
CA ARG A 68 -1.19 -8.23 1.16
C ARG A 68 -2.17 -8.33 -0.02
N ARG A 69 -1.72 -8.82 -1.17
CA ARG A 69 -2.57 -9.04 -2.36
C ARG A 69 -3.67 -10.08 -2.16
N LEU A 70 -3.51 -10.95 -1.17
CA LEU A 70 -4.49 -11.98 -0.80
C LEU A 70 -5.39 -11.54 0.37
N GLY A 71 -5.28 -10.31 0.87
CA GLY A 71 -6.07 -9.84 2.02
C GLY A 71 -5.60 -10.38 3.38
N ARG A 72 -4.45 -11.09 3.43
CA ARG A 72 -3.85 -11.64 4.65
C ARG A 72 -3.03 -10.57 5.38
N PHE A 73 -3.69 -9.49 5.78
CA PHE A 73 -3.01 -8.31 6.30
C PHE A 73 -2.30 -8.56 7.64
N ASP A 74 -2.85 -9.40 8.51
CA ASP A 74 -2.21 -9.77 9.78
C ASP A 74 -0.90 -10.53 9.56
N GLU A 75 -0.89 -11.48 8.62
CA GLU A 75 0.34 -12.20 8.23
C GLU A 75 1.37 -11.24 7.61
N ALA A 76 0.93 -10.28 6.79
CA ALA A 76 1.79 -9.26 6.20
C ALA A 76 2.39 -8.34 7.28
N LEU A 77 1.59 -7.91 8.26
CA LEU A 77 2.06 -7.12 9.40
C LEU A 77 3.03 -7.90 10.28
N ALA A 78 2.82 -9.20 10.48
CA ALA A 78 3.76 -10.04 11.21
C ALA A 78 5.15 -10.07 10.54
N ILE A 79 5.20 -10.10 9.20
CA ILE A 79 6.46 -9.99 8.44
C ILE A 79 7.12 -8.63 8.70
N VAL A 80 6.34 -7.53 8.67
CA VAL A 80 6.86 -6.19 8.98
C VAL A 80 7.48 -6.17 10.36
N GLN A 81 6.78 -6.67 11.39
CA GLN A 81 7.25 -6.70 12.77
C GLN A 81 8.52 -7.54 12.93
N ALA A 82 8.56 -8.74 12.34
CA ALA A 82 9.73 -9.62 12.40
C ALA A 82 10.98 -9.02 11.75
N ALA A 83 10.82 -8.13 10.77
CA ALA A 83 11.93 -7.47 10.08
C ALA A 83 12.34 -6.11 10.69
N VAL A 84 11.63 -5.61 11.72
CA VAL A 84 11.99 -4.35 12.40
C VAL A 84 13.42 -4.35 12.93
N PRO A 85 13.89 -5.38 13.68
CA PRO A 85 15.26 -5.37 14.21
C PRO A 85 16.33 -5.22 13.10
N LEU A 86 16.07 -5.84 11.94
CA LEU A 86 16.95 -5.76 10.78
C LEU A 86 16.94 -4.38 10.12
N ALA A 87 15.77 -3.74 10.04
CA ALA A 87 15.65 -2.38 9.51
C ALA A 87 16.32 -1.35 10.45
N GLU A 88 16.22 -1.53 11.77
CA GLU A 88 16.83 -0.65 12.77
C GLU A 88 18.36 -0.78 12.84
N ALA A 89 18.90 -1.99 12.58
CA ALA A 89 20.34 -2.22 12.52
C ALA A 89 21.08 -1.36 11.45
N ILE A 90 20.35 -0.77 10.50
CA ILE A 90 20.90 0.02 9.38
C ILE A 90 21.35 1.43 9.79
N VAL A 91 21.02 1.89 11.00
CA VAL A 91 21.29 3.28 11.44
C VAL A 91 22.79 3.55 11.69
N TYR A 92 23.67 2.56 11.59
CA TYR A 92 25.12 2.79 11.70
C TYR A 92 25.71 3.40 10.41
N PRO A 93 26.45 4.53 10.50
CA PRO A 93 27.00 5.27 9.35
C PRO A 93 27.93 4.47 8.42
N TRP A 94 28.37 3.28 8.85
CA TRP A 94 29.42 2.49 8.21
C TRP A 94 28.94 1.61 7.05
N TYR A 95 27.64 1.44 6.85
CA TYR A 95 27.13 0.42 5.93
C TYR A 95 26.88 0.86 4.48
N GLY A 96 27.22 2.12 4.12
CA GLY A 96 27.28 2.59 2.73
C GLY A 96 26.05 2.20 1.88
N ASP A 97 26.31 1.54 0.76
CA ASP A 97 25.29 1.14 -0.24
C ASP A 97 24.26 0.10 0.27
N ARG A 98 24.51 -0.59 1.39
CA ARG A 98 23.61 -1.62 1.91
C ARG A 98 22.30 -1.04 2.48
N GLY A 99 22.31 0.24 2.84
CA GLY A 99 21.10 0.95 3.30
C GLY A 99 20.15 1.38 2.18
N ARG A 100 20.48 1.18 0.89
CA ARG A 100 19.68 1.67 -0.25
C ARG A 100 18.28 1.03 -0.34
N ILE A 101 18.08 -0.16 0.22
CA ILE A 101 16.76 -0.82 0.22
C ILE A 101 15.77 -0.20 1.23
N LEU A 102 16.26 0.45 2.28
CA LEU A 102 15.43 0.97 3.37
C LEU A 102 14.23 1.82 2.94
N PRO A 103 14.38 2.86 2.12
CA PRO A 103 13.24 3.70 1.77
C PRO A 103 12.14 2.89 1.11
N TYR A 104 12.51 1.93 0.25
CA TYR A 104 11.55 1.04 -0.38
C TYR A 104 10.92 0.05 0.60
N TRP A 105 11.71 -0.52 1.52
CA TRP A 105 11.20 -1.38 2.59
C TRP A 105 10.15 -0.64 3.44
N HIS A 106 10.48 0.54 3.97
CA HIS A 106 9.55 1.33 4.78
C HIS A 106 8.31 1.77 3.99
N LEU A 107 8.44 2.08 2.69
CA LEU A 107 7.29 2.34 1.84
C LEU A 107 6.34 1.14 1.81
N GLN A 108 6.87 -0.09 1.69
CA GLN A 108 6.05 -1.31 1.69
C GLN A 108 5.44 -1.60 3.07
N CYS A 109 6.15 -1.32 4.16
CA CYS A 109 5.58 -1.38 5.51
C CYS A 109 4.39 -0.41 5.65
N GLY A 110 4.54 0.82 5.15
CA GLY A 110 3.48 1.83 5.20
C GLY A 110 2.26 1.46 4.37
N ILE A 111 2.46 0.91 3.16
CA ILE A 111 1.36 0.40 2.33
C ILE A 111 0.63 -0.74 3.06
N THR A 112 1.37 -1.63 3.71
CA THR A 112 0.80 -2.76 4.47
C THR A 112 -0.06 -2.28 5.63
N ALA A 113 0.45 -1.36 6.45
CA ALA A 113 -0.33 -0.75 7.52
C ALA A 113 -1.55 0.01 7.00
N GLN A 114 -1.42 0.73 5.87
CA GLN A 114 -2.52 1.47 5.26
C GLN A 114 -3.68 0.55 4.88
N VAL A 115 -3.40 -0.56 4.16
CA VAL A 115 -4.46 -1.48 3.73
C VAL A 115 -5.01 -2.33 4.88
N ALA A 116 -4.22 -2.53 5.94
CA ALA A 116 -4.71 -3.13 7.19
C ALA A 116 -5.64 -2.20 7.97
N GLY A 117 -5.67 -0.90 7.64
CA GLY A 117 -6.52 0.10 8.29
C GLY A 117 -5.85 0.92 9.39
N ASP A 118 -4.55 0.68 9.68
CA ASP A 118 -3.79 1.47 10.64
C ASP A 118 -3.10 2.66 9.95
N LEU A 119 -3.86 3.75 9.79
CA LEU A 119 -3.37 4.97 9.14
C LEU A 119 -2.29 5.70 9.96
N ASP A 120 -2.26 5.52 11.29
CA ASP A 120 -1.22 6.08 12.16
C ASP A 120 0.11 5.37 11.94
N ALA A 121 0.12 4.04 11.95
CA ALA A 121 1.32 3.26 11.62
C ALA A 121 1.75 3.48 10.17
N ALA A 122 0.81 3.53 9.23
CA ALA A 122 1.12 3.82 7.83
C ALA A 122 1.89 5.13 7.69
N ARG A 123 1.39 6.20 8.33
CA ARG A 123 2.05 7.51 8.33
C ARG A 123 3.45 7.45 8.93
N ARG A 124 3.64 6.78 10.07
CA ARG A 124 4.98 6.61 10.68
C ARG A 124 5.95 5.93 9.73
N TRP A 125 5.53 4.85 9.08
CA TRP A 125 6.37 4.14 8.12
C TRP A 125 6.69 4.97 6.87
N PHE A 126 5.72 5.72 6.35
CA PHE A 126 6.01 6.63 5.24
C PHE A 126 6.97 7.76 5.64
N LEU A 127 6.89 8.28 6.88
CA LEU A 127 7.89 9.22 7.37
C LEU A 127 9.29 8.59 7.45
N SER A 128 9.41 7.35 7.91
CA SER A 128 10.68 6.61 7.89
C SER A 128 11.21 6.43 6.46
N ALA A 129 10.34 6.07 5.51
CA ALA A 129 10.71 5.99 4.09
C ALA A 129 11.21 7.33 3.55
N TRP A 130 10.53 8.43 3.93
CA TRP A 130 10.92 9.78 3.53
C TRP A 130 12.26 10.17 4.14
N THR A 131 12.55 9.87 5.40
CA THR A 131 13.87 10.15 6.02
C THR A 131 15.02 9.52 5.23
N HIS A 132 14.79 8.40 4.54
CA HIS A 132 15.81 7.70 3.74
C HIS A 132 15.68 7.92 2.22
N HIS A 133 14.79 8.80 1.76
CA HIS A 133 14.42 8.91 0.33
C HIS A 133 15.60 9.22 -0.60
N ALA A 134 16.58 10.00 -0.15
CA ALA A 134 17.76 10.37 -0.94
C ALA A 134 18.64 9.15 -1.33
N ARG A 135 18.43 8.00 -0.69
CA ARG A 135 19.14 6.75 -0.98
C ARG A 135 18.39 5.82 -1.92
N ASP A 136 17.23 6.25 -2.45
CA ASP A 136 16.37 5.43 -3.30
C ASP A 136 17.06 5.00 -4.60
N PRO A 137 17.36 3.70 -4.78
CA PRO A 137 18.00 3.21 -5.99
C PRO A 137 16.99 3.07 -7.15
N TYR A 138 15.69 3.16 -6.89
CA TYR A 138 14.64 2.94 -7.87
C TYR A 138 14.17 4.25 -8.54
N GLY A 139 14.42 5.39 -7.90
CA GLY A 139 14.10 6.72 -8.41
C GLY A 139 12.61 7.09 -8.42
N PHE A 140 11.77 6.37 -7.67
CA PHE A 140 10.33 6.65 -7.54
C PHE A 140 9.85 6.69 -6.09
N VAL A 141 10.61 6.16 -5.13
CA VAL A 141 10.19 5.95 -3.74
C VAL A 141 9.94 7.27 -3.04
N ALA A 142 10.77 8.29 -3.29
CA ALA A 142 10.55 9.63 -2.73
C ALA A 142 9.16 10.17 -3.12
N ARG A 143 8.87 10.20 -4.43
CA ARG A 143 7.59 10.68 -4.98
C ARG A 143 6.40 9.86 -4.47
N ALA A 144 6.53 8.52 -4.50
CA ALA A 144 5.52 7.61 -4.00
C ALA A 144 5.23 7.83 -2.51
N THR A 145 6.27 7.99 -1.70
CA THR A 145 6.17 8.21 -0.26
C THR A 145 5.50 9.54 0.07
N ALA A 146 5.92 10.63 -0.58
CA ALA A 146 5.28 11.93 -0.41
C ALA A 146 3.80 11.90 -0.85
N GLY A 147 3.49 11.27 -1.98
CA GLY A 147 2.10 11.06 -2.42
C GLY A 147 1.26 10.26 -1.42
N LYS A 148 1.85 9.23 -0.80
CA LYS A 148 1.20 8.43 0.26
C LYS A 148 0.97 9.23 1.54
N LEU A 149 1.94 10.04 1.97
CA LEU A 149 1.78 10.94 3.11
C LEU A 149 0.68 11.98 2.85
N ALA A 150 0.66 12.56 1.64
CA ALA A 150 -0.36 13.51 1.23
C ALA A 150 -1.77 12.88 1.29
N LEU A 151 -1.91 11.65 0.77
CA LEU A 151 -3.17 10.91 0.77
C LEU A 151 -3.64 10.54 2.18
N VAL A 152 -2.73 10.04 3.04
CA VAL A 152 -3.08 9.71 4.43
C VAL A 152 -3.48 10.96 5.21
N ASP A 153 -2.74 12.06 5.07
CA ASP A 153 -3.07 13.30 5.75
C ASP A 153 -4.38 13.90 5.21
N ALA A 154 -4.67 13.78 3.91
CA ALA A 154 -5.96 14.18 3.33
C ALA A 154 -7.13 13.37 3.90
N ALA A 155 -7.00 12.04 3.93
CA ALA A 155 -8.04 11.15 4.47
C ALA A 155 -8.34 11.40 5.95
N ARG A 156 -7.39 12.00 6.69
CA ARG A 156 -7.55 12.41 8.10
C ARG A 156 -8.05 13.84 8.28
N GLY A 157 -8.30 14.57 7.19
CA GLY A 157 -8.69 15.98 7.24
C GLY A 157 -7.55 16.95 7.56
N HIS A 158 -6.29 16.49 7.56
CA HIS A 158 -5.12 17.34 7.80
C HIS A 158 -4.70 18.10 6.53
N HIS A 159 -5.57 19.00 6.06
CA HIS A 159 -5.44 19.66 4.75
C HIS A 159 -4.07 20.34 4.55
N VAL A 160 -3.59 21.14 5.51
CA VAL A 160 -2.30 21.85 5.41
C VAL A 160 -1.14 20.87 5.22
N SER A 161 -1.05 19.85 6.07
CA SER A 161 0.02 18.82 5.99
C SER A 161 -0.05 18.06 4.67
N SER A 162 -1.26 17.70 4.23
CA SER A 162 -1.50 17.02 2.97
C SER A 162 -1.02 17.83 1.77
N THR A 163 -1.35 19.13 1.72
CA THR A 163 -0.89 20.05 0.65
C THR A 163 0.62 20.14 0.60
N THR A 164 1.28 20.30 1.76
CA THR A 164 2.74 20.32 1.83
C THR A 164 3.38 19.03 1.30
N TRP A 165 2.79 17.86 1.61
CA TRP A 165 3.30 16.60 1.07
C TRP A 165 3.05 16.44 -0.43
N LEU A 166 1.92 16.94 -0.92
CA LEU A 166 1.61 16.94 -2.35
C LEU A 166 2.59 17.80 -3.14
N GLU A 167 2.98 18.97 -2.61
CA GLU A 167 4.03 19.83 -3.16
C GLU A 167 5.38 19.11 -3.20
N ARG A 168 5.80 18.51 -2.07
CA ARG A 168 7.02 17.71 -2.00
C ARG A 168 7.04 16.56 -3.00
N ALA A 169 5.91 15.90 -3.22
CA ALA A 169 5.80 14.85 -4.24
C ALA A 169 6.05 15.41 -5.65
N ARG A 170 5.51 16.60 -5.96
CA ARG A 170 5.68 17.27 -7.26
C ARG A 170 7.11 17.74 -7.50
N GLU A 171 7.85 18.10 -6.46
CA GLU A 171 9.27 18.44 -6.53
C GLU A 171 10.16 17.23 -6.90
N GLN A 172 9.70 16.00 -6.61
CA GLN A 172 10.42 14.79 -7.00
C GLN A 172 10.19 14.47 -8.48
N SER A 173 11.25 14.03 -9.16
CA SER A 173 11.19 13.61 -10.56
C SER A 173 10.15 12.50 -10.76
N ARG A 174 9.33 12.65 -11.79
CA ARG A 174 8.41 11.60 -12.26
C ARG A 174 9.19 10.60 -13.12
N ARG A 175 8.77 9.33 -13.09
CA ARG A 175 9.39 8.23 -13.83
C ARG A 175 8.36 7.50 -14.69
N PRO A 176 7.85 8.16 -15.77
CA PRO A 176 6.80 7.58 -16.62
C PRO A 176 7.28 6.35 -17.39
N ASP A 177 8.59 6.12 -17.45
CA ASP A 177 9.23 4.93 -18.01
C ASP A 177 9.04 3.67 -17.14
N LEU A 178 8.66 3.82 -15.87
CA LEU A 178 8.48 2.71 -14.96
C LEU A 178 7.03 2.23 -14.92
N TRP A 179 6.84 0.90 -14.90
CA TRP A 179 5.52 0.26 -14.78
C TRP A 179 4.73 0.69 -13.53
N ILE A 180 5.42 1.18 -12.49
CA ILE A 180 4.83 1.61 -11.23
C ILE A 180 4.30 3.06 -11.27
N ASP A 181 4.61 3.85 -12.31
CA ASP A 181 4.26 5.28 -12.39
C ASP A 181 2.76 5.53 -12.15
N GLY A 182 1.89 4.72 -12.78
CA GLY A 182 0.44 4.84 -12.58
C GLY A 182 0.01 4.66 -11.12
N PHE A 183 0.66 3.78 -10.36
CA PHE A 183 0.39 3.59 -8.93
C PHE A 183 0.96 4.71 -8.06
N VAL A 184 2.01 5.39 -8.52
CA VAL A 184 2.59 6.56 -7.84
C VAL A 184 1.67 7.75 -8.04
N GLU A 185 1.32 8.06 -9.29
CA GLU A 185 0.48 9.19 -9.66
C GLU A 185 -0.94 9.06 -9.12
N SER A 186 -1.48 7.84 -8.99
CA SER A 186 -2.82 7.63 -8.41
C SER A 186 -2.96 8.22 -7.02
N ASN A 187 -1.90 8.25 -6.20
CA ASN A 187 -1.96 8.85 -4.86
C ASN A 187 -2.10 10.38 -4.94
N LEU A 188 -1.40 11.01 -5.90
CA LEU A 188 -1.46 12.46 -6.09
C LEU A 188 -2.83 12.86 -6.62
N THR A 189 -3.33 12.16 -7.66
CA THR A 189 -4.67 12.44 -8.21
C THR A 189 -5.77 12.19 -7.19
N ALA A 190 -5.67 11.12 -6.38
CA ALA A 190 -6.61 10.86 -5.29
C ALA A 190 -6.60 11.98 -4.23
N THR A 191 -5.41 12.46 -3.85
CA THR A 191 -5.27 13.58 -2.91
C THR A 191 -5.90 14.86 -3.46
N GLU A 192 -5.62 15.18 -4.73
CA GLU A 192 -6.20 16.34 -5.41
C GLU A 192 -7.72 16.27 -5.49
N ALA A 193 -8.29 15.08 -5.74
CA ALA A 193 -9.73 14.89 -5.76
C ALA A 193 -10.37 15.11 -4.37
N ILE A 194 -9.73 14.64 -3.29
CA ILE A 194 -10.17 14.92 -1.92
C ILE A 194 -10.16 16.44 -1.67
N HIS A 195 -9.05 17.12 -1.97
CA HIS A 195 -8.92 18.57 -1.78
C HIS A 195 -9.93 19.37 -2.61
N ALA A 196 -10.22 18.93 -3.83
CA ALA A 196 -11.23 19.56 -4.67
C ALA A 196 -12.64 19.34 -4.10
N GLY A 197 -12.95 18.12 -3.65
CA GLY A 197 -14.22 17.79 -3.00
C GLY A 197 -14.46 18.58 -1.71
N ASP A 198 -13.47 18.65 -0.82
CA ASP A 198 -13.55 19.35 0.47
C ASP A 198 -13.80 20.87 0.30
N ARG A 199 -13.33 21.45 -0.81
CA ARG A 199 -13.51 22.87 -1.13
C ARG A 199 -14.74 23.15 -2.00
N LEU A 200 -15.52 22.12 -2.35
CA LEU A 200 -16.61 22.21 -3.34
C LEU A 200 -16.15 22.84 -4.67
N ASP A 201 -14.91 22.53 -5.07
CA ASP A 201 -14.29 23.04 -6.29
C ASP A 201 -15.06 22.51 -7.52
N PRO A 202 -15.45 23.37 -8.49
CA PRO A 202 -16.08 22.95 -9.73
C PRO A 202 -15.28 21.89 -10.52
N GLN A 203 -13.95 21.82 -10.31
CA GLN A 203 -13.07 20.85 -10.95
C GLN A 203 -13.06 19.47 -10.28
N ALA A 204 -13.79 19.27 -9.17
CA ALA A 204 -13.80 18.00 -8.44
C ALA A 204 -14.19 16.80 -9.32
N GLU A 205 -15.21 16.94 -10.17
CA GLU A 205 -15.65 15.87 -11.07
C GLU A 205 -14.56 15.51 -12.11
N HIS A 206 -13.87 16.53 -12.64
CA HIS A 206 -12.76 16.30 -13.58
C HIS A 206 -11.61 15.56 -12.92
N ARG A 207 -11.23 15.96 -11.69
CA ARG A 207 -10.18 15.29 -10.90
C ARG A 207 -10.56 13.86 -10.57
N LEU A 208 -11.82 13.62 -10.22
CA LEU A 208 -12.34 12.28 -9.98
C LEU A 208 -12.28 11.40 -11.23
N GLY A 209 -12.61 11.96 -12.41
CA GLY A 209 -12.53 11.25 -13.68
C GLY A 209 -11.10 10.89 -14.12
N ALA A 210 -10.09 11.60 -13.62
CA ALA A 210 -8.67 11.30 -13.86
C ALA A 210 -8.12 10.19 -12.93
N MET A 211 -8.84 9.84 -11.86
CA MET A 211 -8.41 8.78 -10.95
C MET A 211 -8.66 7.40 -11.56
N PRO A 212 -7.86 6.39 -11.18
CA PRO A 212 -8.22 5.00 -11.42
C PRO A 212 -9.59 4.67 -10.81
N HIS A 213 -10.44 3.96 -11.56
CA HIS A 213 -11.75 3.55 -11.07
C HIS A 213 -11.62 2.46 -9.98
N PRO A 214 -12.44 2.44 -8.92
CA PRO A 214 -12.35 1.46 -7.84
C PRO A 214 -12.62 0.00 -8.25
N THR A 215 -13.15 -0.23 -9.45
CA THR A 215 -13.28 -1.58 -10.03
C THR A 215 -11.96 -2.13 -10.56
N GLN A 216 -10.95 -1.28 -10.75
CA GLN A 216 -9.62 -1.74 -11.15
C GLN A 216 -8.97 -2.51 -9.99
N ARG A 217 -8.31 -3.62 -10.33
CA ARG A 217 -7.61 -4.44 -9.34
C ARG A 217 -6.35 -3.71 -8.90
N GLY A 218 -6.29 -3.33 -7.63
CA GLY A 218 -5.13 -2.68 -7.02
C GLY A 218 -5.32 -2.51 -5.53
N GLU A 219 -4.23 -2.40 -4.79
CA GLU A 219 -4.27 -2.38 -3.30
C GLU A 219 -4.94 -1.13 -2.71
N GLN A 220 -5.21 -0.11 -3.54
CA GLN A 220 -5.82 1.16 -3.14
C GLN A 220 -7.33 1.25 -3.41
N TRP A 221 -7.94 0.20 -3.96
CA TRP A 221 -9.32 0.24 -4.46
C TRP A 221 -10.32 0.76 -3.42
N SER A 222 -10.15 0.42 -2.14
CA SER A 222 -11.05 0.83 -1.05
C SER A 222 -10.97 2.33 -0.75
N VAL A 223 -9.78 2.92 -0.88
CA VAL A 223 -9.58 4.38 -0.74
C VAL A 223 -10.21 5.09 -1.93
N LEU A 224 -9.99 4.59 -3.15
CA LEU A 224 -10.61 5.16 -4.36
C LEU A 224 -12.14 5.09 -4.27
N LEU A 225 -12.68 3.94 -3.83
CA LEU A 225 -14.10 3.74 -3.59
C LEU A 225 -14.65 4.79 -2.62
N TRP A 226 -13.97 5.00 -1.49
CA TRP A 226 -14.37 6.01 -0.51
C TRP A 226 -14.43 7.41 -1.13
N ILE A 227 -13.43 7.82 -1.92
CA ILE A 227 -13.41 9.14 -2.58
C ILE A 227 -14.60 9.28 -3.55
N HIS A 228 -14.85 8.28 -4.40
CA HIS A 228 -15.96 8.31 -5.35
C HIS A 228 -17.33 8.38 -4.66
N VAL A 229 -17.53 7.57 -3.61
CA VAL A 229 -18.80 7.55 -2.86
C VAL A 229 -19.00 8.88 -2.13
N ARG A 230 -17.99 9.39 -1.44
CA ARG A 230 -18.06 10.69 -0.74
C ARG A 230 -18.39 11.82 -1.69
N HIS A 231 -17.75 11.88 -2.85
CA HIS A 231 -18.08 12.88 -3.88
C HIS A 231 -19.54 12.78 -4.32
N ALA A 232 -20.03 11.58 -4.64
CA ALA A 232 -21.42 11.38 -5.06
C ALA A 232 -22.42 11.81 -3.96
N LEU A 233 -22.14 11.48 -2.69
CA LEU A 233 -22.97 11.88 -1.55
C LEU A 233 -22.96 13.40 -1.32
N THR A 234 -21.80 14.07 -1.42
CA THR A 234 -21.70 15.53 -1.34
C THR A 234 -22.50 16.24 -2.43
N ARG A 235 -22.67 15.59 -3.59
CA ARG A 235 -23.48 16.08 -4.70
C ARG A 235 -24.97 15.70 -4.59
N GLY A 236 -25.38 14.99 -3.54
CA GLY A 236 -26.75 14.52 -3.35
C GLY A 236 -27.13 13.33 -4.24
N ASP A 237 -26.17 12.69 -4.91
CA ASP A 237 -26.40 11.56 -5.81
C ASP A 237 -26.14 10.22 -5.10
N ALA A 238 -27.01 9.90 -4.14
CA ALA A 238 -26.92 8.65 -3.39
C ALA A 238 -27.12 7.40 -4.28
N SER A 239 -27.78 7.54 -5.43
CA SER A 239 -27.94 6.45 -6.39
C SER A 239 -26.64 6.13 -7.10
N ARG A 240 -25.86 7.13 -7.54
CA ARG A 240 -24.51 6.94 -8.07
C ARG A 240 -23.59 6.35 -7.01
N ALA A 241 -23.67 6.84 -5.77
CA ALA A 241 -22.90 6.29 -4.66
C ALA A 241 -23.14 4.78 -4.47
N SER A 242 -24.41 4.34 -4.49
CA SER A 242 -24.76 2.92 -4.42
C SER A 242 -24.19 2.12 -5.58
N ARG A 243 -24.36 2.59 -6.83
CA ARG A 243 -23.83 1.87 -8.01
C ARG A 243 -22.33 1.69 -7.96
N VAL A 244 -21.58 2.75 -7.63
CA VAL A 244 -20.11 2.67 -7.54
C VAL A 244 -19.68 1.66 -6.47
N LEU A 245 -20.36 1.62 -5.33
CA LEU A 245 -20.10 0.64 -4.28
C LEU A 245 -20.35 -0.79 -4.78
N ASP A 246 -21.52 -1.03 -5.38
CA ASP A 246 -21.90 -2.36 -5.85
C ASP A 246 -20.96 -2.86 -6.96
N ASP A 247 -20.63 -1.99 -7.94
CA ASP A 247 -19.70 -2.29 -9.02
C ASP A 247 -18.30 -2.61 -8.48
N ALA A 248 -17.80 -1.79 -7.54
CA ALA A 248 -16.50 -2.03 -6.93
C ALA A 248 -16.46 -3.37 -6.20
N LEU A 249 -17.48 -3.68 -5.39
CA LEU A 249 -17.56 -4.95 -4.66
C LEU A 249 -17.64 -6.15 -5.62
N ALA A 250 -18.40 -6.05 -6.70
CA ALA A 250 -18.50 -7.11 -7.71
C ALA A 250 -17.16 -7.37 -8.44
N ALA A 251 -16.28 -6.36 -8.53
CA ALA A 251 -14.98 -6.48 -9.17
C ALA A 251 -13.88 -7.07 -8.26
N GLN A 252 -14.05 -7.00 -6.93
CA GLN A 252 -13.07 -7.48 -5.96
C GLN A 252 -13.31 -8.93 -5.56
N ARG A 253 -12.26 -9.57 -5.01
CA ARG A 253 -12.44 -10.85 -4.33
C ARG A 253 -13.13 -10.62 -3.00
N ASP A 254 -14.13 -11.44 -2.72
CA ASP A 254 -14.89 -11.49 -1.48
C ASP A 254 -14.04 -11.42 -0.20
N GLU A 255 -12.92 -12.15 -0.17
CA GLU A 255 -11.98 -12.18 0.96
C GLU A 255 -11.32 -10.81 1.20
N ILE A 256 -10.93 -10.13 0.12
CA ILE A 256 -10.27 -8.81 0.18
C ILE A 256 -11.29 -7.73 0.56
N ALA A 257 -12.54 -7.85 0.10
CA ALA A 257 -13.60 -6.91 0.44
C ALA A 257 -14.04 -6.97 1.91
N ARG A 258 -13.72 -8.06 2.62
CA ARG A 258 -14.13 -8.31 4.02
C ARG A 258 -12.98 -8.29 5.03
N THR A 259 -11.84 -7.68 4.68
CA THR A 259 -10.65 -7.60 5.53
C THR A 259 -10.05 -6.19 5.57
N GLY A 260 -9.28 -5.90 6.62
CA GLY A 260 -8.51 -4.65 6.77
C GLY A 260 -9.35 -3.38 6.64
N LEU A 261 -8.76 -2.36 5.98
CA LEU A 261 -9.41 -1.08 5.74
C LEU A 261 -10.73 -1.21 4.95
N ALA A 262 -10.80 -2.19 4.04
CA ALA A 262 -11.98 -2.37 3.19
C ALA A 262 -13.22 -2.77 3.98
N ASP A 263 -13.13 -3.67 4.96
CA ASP A 263 -14.29 -4.11 5.75
C ASP A 263 -14.94 -2.93 6.48
N GLY A 264 -14.12 -2.13 7.17
CA GLY A 264 -14.58 -0.93 7.87
C GLY A 264 -15.18 0.11 6.93
N LEU A 265 -14.49 0.44 5.83
CA LEU A 265 -14.96 1.42 4.86
C LEU A 265 -16.25 0.97 4.17
N VAL A 266 -16.36 -0.28 3.73
CA VAL A 266 -17.58 -0.77 3.05
C VAL A 266 -18.80 -0.68 3.97
N ARG A 267 -18.66 -1.03 5.26
CA ARG A 267 -19.74 -0.88 6.24
C ARG A 267 -20.13 0.57 6.45
N LEU A 268 -19.15 1.47 6.60
CA LEU A 268 -19.38 2.90 6.74
C LEU A 268 -20.11 3.47 5.52
N LEU A 269 -19.60 3.23 4.32
CA LEU A 269 -20.15 3.74 3.07
C LEU A 269 -21.59 3.23 2.85
N ARG A 270 -21.87 1.95 3.16
CA ARG A 270 -23.25 1.42 3.13
C ARG A 270 -24.18 2.18 4.06
N ALA A 271 -23.73 2.48 5.28
CA ALA A 271 -24.54 3.23 6.23
C ALA A 271 -24.81 4.66 5.72
N GLU A 272 -23.78 5.37 5.24
CA GLU A 272 -23.91 6.71 4.68
C GLU A 272 -24.88 6.75 3.47
N ILE A 273 -24.77 5.78 2.55
CA ILE A 273 -25.66 5.67 1.39
C ILE A 273 -27.10 5.41 1.81
N HIS A 274 -27.34 4.49 2.76
CA HIS A 274 -28.69 4.21 3.24
C HIS A 274 -29.33 5.43 3.92
N LEU A 275 -28.57 6.15 4.74
CA LEU A 275 -29.02 7.39 5.36
C LEU A 275 -29.40 8.43 4.29
N ALA A 276 -28.57 8.62 3.26
CA ALA A 276 -28.85 9.55 2.17
C ALA A 276 -30.07 9.15 1.31
N LEU A 277 -30.35 7.84 1.19
CA LEU A 277 -31.54 7.32 0.50
C LEU A 277 -32.80 7.32 1.39
N GLY A 278 -32.72 7.72 2.65
CA GLY A 278 -33.84 7.65 3.60
C GLY A 278 -34.22 6.21 4.00
N ARG A 279 -33.30 5.25 3.85
CA ARG A 279 -33.50 3.84 4.23
C ARG A 279 -32.90 3.59 5.61
N ARG A 280 -33.65 2.99 6.54
CA ARG A 280 -33.09 2.53 7.82
C ARG A 280 -32.16 1.33 7.59
N THR A 281 -30.94 1.38 8.12
CA THR A 281 -30.04 0.22 8.21
C THR A 281 -30.65 -0.84 9.14
N ARG A 282 -30.92 -2.04 8.63
CA ARG A 282 -31.17 -3.21 9.50
C ARG A 282 -29.81 -3.81 9.84
N HIS A 283 -29.45 -3.77 11.13
CA HIS A 283 -28.30 -4.47 11.68
C HIS A 283 -28.61 -5.94 11.85
#